data_AF-A0A3A8SWF7-F1
#
_entry.id   AF-A0A3A8SWF7-F1
#
_cell.length_a   1.000
_cell.length_b   1.000
_cell.length_c   1.000
_cell.angle_alpha   90.00
_cell.angle_beta   90.00
_cell.angle_gamma   90.00
#
_symmetry.space_group_name_H-M   'P 1'
#
loop_
_entity.id
_entity.type
_entity.pdbx_description
1 polymer ?
#
loop_
_entity_poly.entity_id
_entity_poly.type
_entity_poly.pdbx_seq_one_letter_code
_entity_poly.pdbx_strand_id
1 'polypeptide(L)'
;MAWMREKTLLVVALTSLGVFAPACGGGSAEDSDAPPTQDGPVLVPPTEAQLRIVQAAPGSPAMDVYLAGDPTPVARAVAYGATTPYLTRDAGAVTVELRPAGSAASTAPVVSQRVGMEAGTRWTVVTAGAFGASDSGVAMRTLLLRDNTVPADGGQTRVRIVNAGTDAPTVDVDLGNDGSVEVASLARFRDSGEQAQVLPSGAAFQVGLRTGGQALTSFTVPAPGSGTDTLIVATGLMSASARAGDGFSLLTAGRDGTLAILRQNPTVYVLHASPDAPALDLFAGERELSGDLSYGTLSSPLQVPPGAYTLDFFAAASGTERPSNAPVATATTPTLVPGERYLMVAAGYLEPPRPAASPFTLLPLTDRFASDPSNLRLRWVHAAADTPAVDVGPLGSERRVLPDAPFLDVPFASATAQDGLPLPSGGTVTLGVVPSDDANRAPRTSFSVTPQPDTRVFAVATDTPGAAPGSWDLQLLWVDTTRTPWTVSTQADAP
;
A
#
# COMPACT_ATOMS: atom_id res chain seq x y z
N MET A 1 14.47 -44.16 25.01
CA MET A 1 15.13 -43.06 24.28
C MET A 1 14.07 -42.44 23.39
N ALA A 2 13.24 -41.52 23.89
CA ALA A 2 13.48 -40.06 23.86
C ALA A 2 14.02 -39.64 22.47
N TRP A 3 13.31 -38.86 21.66
CA TRP A 3 12.77 -37.54 22.02
C TRP A 3 11.77 -37.04 20.96
N MET A 4 10.57 -36.66 21.40
CA MET A 4 9.71 -35.71 20.67
C MET A 4 10.23 -34.30 20.90
N ARG A 5 10.21 -33.45 19.87
CA ARG A 5 10.30 -31.99 20.03
C ARG A 5 9.19 -31.32 19.25
N GLU A 6 8.13 -31.02 20.00
CA GLU A 6 7.14 -30.00 19.67
C GLU A 6 7.84 -28.64 19.54
N LYS A 7 7.45 -27.84 18.54
CA LYS A 7 7.78 -26.41 18.46
C LYS A 7 6.50 -25.63 18.69
N THR A 8 6.31 -25.23 19.94
CA THR A 8 5.27 -24.31 20.39
C THR A 8 5.51 -22.93 19.78
N LEU A 9 4.52 -22.41 19.04
CA LEU A 9 4.49 -21.05 18.54
C LEU A 9 4.13 -20.11 19.71
N LEU A 10 5.06 -19.22 20.10
CA LEU A 10 4.84 -18.24 21.16
C LEU A 10 4.06 -17.04 20.57
N VAL A 11 2.77 -16.95 20.92
CA VAL A 11 1.95 -15.75 20.72
C VAL A 11 2.29 -14.78 21.85
N VAL A 12 2.88 -13.63 21.53
CA VAL A 12 3.06 -12.53 22.49
C VAL A 12 1.81 -11.66 22.47
N ALA A 13 0.92 -11.90 23.42
CA ALA A 13 -0.16 -10.98 23.76
C ALA A 13 0.36 -9.99 24.81
N LEU A 14 0.47 -8.70 24.48
CA LEU A 14 0.68 -7.65 25.47
C LEU A 14 -0.66 -7.33 26.13
N THR A 15 -0.90 -7.89 27.32
CA THR A 15 -1.95 -7.43 28.23
C THR A 15 -1.33 -6.44 29.23
N SER A 16 -1.85 -5.21 29.24
CA SER A 16 -1.49 -4.19 30.22
C SER A 16 -2.18 -4.49 31.56
N LEU A 17 -1.44 -5.07 32.52
CA LEU A 17 -1.86 -5.18 33.91
C LEU A 17 -1.48 -3.91 34.68
N GLY A 18 -2.49 -3.15 35.11
CA GLY A 18 -2.32 -2.04 36.05
C GLY A 18 -2.06 -2.56 37.46
N VAL A 19 -0.95 -2.12 38.07
CA VAL A 19 -0.66 -2.33 39.49
C VAL A 19 -0.96 -1.03 40.22
N PHE A 20 -2.00 -1.05 41.06
CA PHE A 20 -2.24 -0.06 42.10
C PHE A 20 -1.37 -0.40 43.32
N ALA A 21 -0.60 0.57 43.82
CA ALA A 21 -0.02 0.53 45.15
C ALA A 21 -0.51 1.76 45.94
N PRO A 22 -0.94 1.62 47.21
CA PRO A 22 -1.33 2.75 48.04
C PRO A 22 -0.10 3.33 48.73
N ALA A 23 0.08 4.65 48.66
CA ALA A 23 1.05 5.37 49.47
C ALA A 23 0.32 6.26 50.50
N CYS A 24 0.53 5.98 51.78
CA CYS A 24 0.20 6.84 52.90
C CYS A 24 1.49 7.45 53.47
N GLY A 25 1.41 8.72 53.89
CA GLY A 25 2.42 9.47 54.67
C GLY A 25 3.40 10.25 53.79
N GLY A 26 3.56 11.57 53.86
CA GLY A 26 3.40 12.50 54.99
C GLY A 26 4.78 13.10 55.30
N GLY A 27 5.11 14.26 54.72
CA GLY A 27 6.41 14.92 54.92
C GLY A 27 6.64 16.18 54.09
N SER A 28 6.17 17.31 54.62
CA SER A 28 6.72 18.68 54.55
C SER A 28 7.67 19.10 53.40
N ALA A 29 7.16 20.02 52.58
CA ALA A 29 7.74 21.31 52.16
C ALA A 29 9.20 21.34 51.69
N GLU A 30 9.38 21.29 50.37
CA GLU A 30 9.98 22.35 49.53
C GLU A 30 9.88 21.86 48.08
N ASP A 31 8.72 22.10 47.47
CA ASP A 31 8.45 21.72 46.08
C ASP A 31 8.94 22.85 45.17
N SER A 32 10.21 22.78 44.78
CA SER A 32 10.70 23.51 43.60
C SER A 32 10.24 22.77 42.36
N ASP A 33 8.93 22.83 42.11
CA ASP A 33 8.28 22.31 40.92
C ASP A 33 8.58 23.29 39.78
N ALA A 34 9.81 23.22 39.26
CA ALA A 34 10.10 23.80 37.97
C ALA A 34 9.28 22.99 36.95
N PRO A 35 8.28 23.58 36.27
CA PRO A 35 7.58 22.87 35.22
C PRO A 35 8.62 22.36 34.21
N PRO A 36 8.41 21.21 33.55
CA PRO A 36 9.30 20.79 32.49
C PRO A 36 9.38 21.96 31.50
N THR A 37 10.56 22.57 31.39
CA THR A 37 10.83 23.53 30.34
C THR A 37 10.72 22.73 29.06
N GLN A 38 9.59 22.85 28.36
CA GLN A 38 9.58 22.70 26.92
C GLN A 38 10.67 23.64 26.44
N ASP A 39 11.83 23.07 26.08
CA ASP A 39 12.90 23.85 25.46
C ASP A 39 12.24 24.62 24.33
N GLY A 40 12.27 25.95 24.46
CA GLY A 40 11.67 26.84 23.50
C GLY A 40 12.22 26.56 22.09
N PRO A 41 11.58 27.12 21.06
CA PRO A 41 12.02 26.92 19.69
C PRO A 41 13.51 27.28 19.53
N VAL A 42 14.38 26.28 19.36
CA VAL A 42 15.81 26.52 19.12
C VAL A 42 15.96 27.15 17.72
N LEU A 43 16.07 28.47 17.71
CA LEU A 43 16.38 29.28 16.53
C LEU A 43 17.80 28.98 16.06
N VAL A 44 18.05 29.14 14.76
CA VAL A 44 19.43 29.12 14.25
C VAL A 44 20.14 30.35 14.80
N PRO A 45 21.31 30.22 15.46
CA PRO A 45 22.07 31.38 15.91
C PRO A 45 22.34 32.34 14.73
N PRO A 46 22.27 33.67 14.95
CA PRO A 46 22.39 34.64 13.87
C PRO A 46 23.77 34.66 13.21
N THR A 47 24.74 33.92 13.73
CA THR A 47 26.12 33.77 13.22
C THR A 47 26.37 32.44 12.49
N GLU A 48 25.49 31.45 12.69
CA GLU A 48 25.67 30.09 12.20
C GLU A 48 24.62 29.74 11.16
N ALA A 49 24.83 28.65 10.46
CA ALA A 49 23.90 28.07 9.51
C ALA A 49 23.80 26.56 9.71
N GLN A 50 22.66 26.00 9.29
CA GLN A 50 22.37 24.58 9.45
C GLN A 50 22.18 23.90 8.09
N LEU A 51 22.66 22.66 7.96
CA LEU A 51 22.53 21.85 6.75
C LEU A 51 22.18 20.41 7.12
N ARG A 52 21.24 19.79 6.41
CA ARG A 52 21.00 18.33 6.49
C ARG A 52 20.83 17.71 5.11
N ILE A 53 20.94 16.38 5.06
CA ILE A 53 20.70 15.58 3.85
C ILE A 53 19.46 14.72 4.06
N VAL A 54 18.59 14.65 3.05
CA VAL A 54 17.53 13.66 2.93
C VAL A 54 17.86 12.74 1.77
N GLN A 55 18.09 11.46 2.05
CA GLN A 55 18.41 10.48 1.03
C GLN A 55 17.12 9.85 0.46
N ALA A 56 16.64 10.40 -0.65
CA ALA A 56 15.40 9.99 -1.33
C ALA A 56 15.65 9.52 -2.78
N ALA A 57 16.84 9.00 -3.09
CA ALA A 57 17.11 8.33 -4.37
C ALA A 57 16.90 6.80 -4.23
N PRO A 58 15.84 6.22 -4.83
CA PRO A 58 15.59 4.78 -4.75
C PRO A 58 16.70 3.97 -5.43
N GLY A 59 16.96 2.77 -4.89
CA GLY A 59 18.00 1.87 -5.38
C GLY A 59 19.45 2.33 -5.14
N SER A 60 19.65 3.49 -4.50
CA SER A 60 20.98 3.95 -4.11
C SER A 60 21.55 3.10 -2.97
N PRO A 61 22.86 2.74 -3.00
CA PRO A 61 23.52 2.21 -1.81
C PRO A 61 23.50 3.27 -0.69
N ALA A 62 23.83 2.87 0.54
CA ALA A 62 24.09 3.84 1.60
C ALA A 62 25.21 4.80 1.15
N MET A 63 25.08 6.08 1.47
CA MET A 63 26.01 7.12 1.02
C MET A 63 26.74 7.78 2.20
N ASP A 64 28.03 7.98 2.06
CA ASP A 64 28.81 8.87 2.91
C ASP A 64 28.69 10.30 2.38
N VAL A 65 28.48 11.25 3.29
CA VAL A 65 28.32 12.68 2.99
C VAL A 65 29.60 13.40 3.38
N TYR A 66 30.21 14.07 2.41
CA TYR A 66 31.43 14.86 2.57
C TYR A 66 31.15 16.34 2.33
N LEU A 67 32.02 17.17 2.89
CA LEU A 67 32.19 18.55 2.44
C LEU A 67 33.48 18.60 1.62
N ALA A 68 33.41 19.15 0.40
CA ALA A 68 34.54 19.15 -0.53
C ALA A 68 35.81 19.73 0.13
N GLY A 69 36.93 19.01 -0.01
CA GLY A 69 38.21 19.36 0.62
C GLY A 69 38.43 18.73 2.00
N ASP A 70 37.41 18.15 2.63
CA ASP A 70 37.54 17.37 3.87
C ASP A 70 37.59 15.86 3.57
N PRO A 71 38.64 15.14 3.97
CA PRO A 71 38.71 13.68 3.78
C PRO A 71 37.83 12.89 4.76
N THR A 72 37.21 13.54 5.75
CA THR A 72 36.34 12.90 6.73
C THR A 72 34.88 13.18 6.38
N PRO A 73 34.02 12.15 6.27
CA PRO A 73 32.60 12.37 6.03
C PRO A 73 31.94 12.99 7.27
N VAL A 74 31.04 13.96 7.04
CA VAL A 74 30.21 14.58 8.07
C VAL A 74 29.02 13.71 8.47
N ALA A 75 28.62 12.78 7.61
CA ALA A 75 27.67 11.72 7.93
C ALA A 75 28.08 10.44 7.17
N ARG A 76 27.92 9.28 7.82
CA ARG A 76 28.28 7.98 7.23
C ARG A 76 27.06 7.12 6.95
N ALA A 77 27.14 6.32 5.90
CA ALA A 77 26.17 5.28 5.56
C ALA A 77 24.70 5.75 5.61
N VAL A 78 24.42 6.94 5.06
CA VAL A 78 23.06 7.48 4.95
C VAL A 78 22.29 6.66 3.91
N ALA A 79 21.42 5.77 4.38
CA ALA A 79 20.64 4.87 3.55
C ALA A 79 19.46 5.57 2.86
N TYR A 80 18.93 4.98 1.78
CA TYR A 80 17.63 5.37 1.22
C TYR A 80 16.55 5.39 2.30
N GLY A 81 15.82 6.51 2.38
CA GLY A 81 14.84 6.74 3.43
C GLY A 81 15.35 7.52 4.65
N ALA A 82 16.66 7.69 4.79
CA ALA A 82 17.25 8.35 5.95
C ALA A 82 17.43 9.86 5.76
N THR A 83 17.31 10.57 6.87
CA THR A 83 17.60 12.01 6.97
C THR A 83 18.68 12.20 8.03
N THR A 84 19.70 12.98 7.75
CA THR A 84 20.73 13.30 8.74
C THR A 84 20.20 14.32 9.75
N PRO A 85 20.77 14.38 10.97
CA PRO A 85 20.65 15.57 11.80
C PRO A 85 21.16 16.82 11.07
N TYR A 86 20.75 17.99 11.54
CA TYR A 86 21.33 19.25 11.07
C TYR A 86 22.78 19.39 11.55
N LEU A 87 23.70 19.51 10.59
CA LEU A 87 25.05 19.97 10.81
C LEU A 87 25.03 21.49 10.99
N THR A 88 25.48 21.97 12.15
CA THR A 88 25.61 23.41 12.43
C THR A 88 27.04 23.86 12.18
N ARG A 89 27.21 24.99 11.49
CA ARG A 89 28.50 25.54 11.03
C ARG A 89 28.45 27.06 11.02
N ASP A 90 29.62 27.69 11.08
CA ASP A 90 29.75 29.10 10.72
C ASP A 90 29.28 29.37 9.29
N ALA A 91 28.78 30.58 9.05
CA ALA A 91 28.34 30.99 7.73
C ALA A 91 29.47 30.91 6.69
N GLY A 92 29.17 30.35 5.52
CA GLY A 92 30.14 30.13 4.45
C GLY A 92 29.64 29.17 3.38
N ALA A 93 30.13 29.31 2.16
CA ALA A 93 29.76 28.39 1.09
C ALA A 93 30.45 27.03 1.29
N VAL A 94 29.68 25.95 1.22
CA VAL A 94 30.18 24.57 1.22
C VAL A 94 29.76 23.86 -0.05
N THR A 95 30.46 22.80 -0.41
CA THR A 95 30.03 21.87 -1.45
C THR A 95 29.83 20.50 -0.82
N VAL A 96 28.59 20.03 -0.81
CA VAL A 96 28.19 18.72 -0.30
C VAL A 96 28.46 17.69 -1.39
N GLU A 97 29.12 16.59 -1.04
CA GLU A 97 29.49 15.52 -1.96
C GLU A 97 29.04 14.17 -1.41
N LEU A 98 28.27 13.42 -2.20
CA LEU A 98 27.81 12.09 -1.79
C LEU A 98 28.61 11.01 -2.53
N ARG A 99 29.12 10.05 -1.77
CA ARG A 99 29.87 8.88 -2.27
C ARG A 99 29.26 7.61 -1.72
N PRO A 100 29.30 6.47 -2.43
CA PRO A 100 28.87 5.19 -1.85
C PRO A 100 29.67 4.90 -0.57
N ALA A 101 28.97 4.44 0.47
CA ALA A 101 29.56 4.25 1.79
C ALA A 101 30.78 3.31 1.74
N GLY A 102 31.86 3.72 2.42
CA GLY A 102 33.13 2.98 2.43
C GLY A 102 34.01 3.18 1.19
N SER A 103 33.58 4.01 0.22
CA SER A 103 34.47 4.44 -0.87
C SER A 103 35.62 5.29 -0.33
N ALA A 104 36.76 5.29 -1.03
CA ALA A 104 37.86 6.21 -0.68
C ALA A 104 37.39 7.67 -0.82
N ALA A 105 37.88 8.55 0.05
CA ALA A 105 37.55 9.98 -0.03
C ALA A 105 37.96 10.62 -1.38
N SER A 106 38.94 10.04 -2.07
CA SER A 106 39.38 10.44 -3.41
C SER A 106 38.49 9.93 -4.56
N THR A 107 37.55 9.02 -4.29
CA THR A 107 36.57 8.57 -5.28
C THR A 107 35.73 9.75 -5.75
N ALA A 108 35.44 9.83 -7.05
CA ALA A 108 34.58 10.88 -7.58
C ALA A 108 33.18 10.82 -6.92
N PRO A 109 32.60 11.95 -6.49
CA PRO A 109 31.26 11.95 -5.92
C PRO A 109 30.22 11.64 -6.98
N VAL A 110 29.15 10.95 -6.58
CA VAL A 110 28.02 10.61 -7.44
C VAL A 110 27.20 11.85 -7.75
N VAL A 111 27.00 12.70 -6.72
CA VAL A 111 26.37 14.01 -6.84
C VAL A 111 27.13 15.03 -5.99
N SER A 112 27.13 16.28 -6.44
CA SER A 112 27.76 17.41 -5.76
C SER A 112 26.77 18.59 -5.74
N GLN A 113 26.61 19.24 -4.59
CA GLN A 113 25.70 20.37 -4.40
C GLN A 113 26.41 21.49 -3.65
N ARG A 114 26.54 22.65 -4.29
CA ARG A 114 27.01 23.87 -3.62
C ARG A 114 25.88 24.48 -2.79
N VAL A 115 26.17 24.83 -1.54
CA VAL A 115 25.23 25.47 -0.61
C VAL A 115 25.85 26.76 -0.09
N GLY A 116 25.16 27.88 -0.30
CA GLY A 116 25.53 29.16 0.32
C GLY A 116 24.96 29.23 1.73
N MET A 117 25.70 28.77 2.73
CA MET A 117 25.21 28.75 4.12
C MET A 117 25.33 30.15 4.73
N GLU A 118 24.34 31.00 4.47
CA GLU A 118 24.22 32.35 5.06
C GLU A 118 23.91 32.24 6.57
N ALA A 119 24.36 33.23 7.35
CA ALA A 119 24.11 33.23 8.79
C ALA A 119 22.61 33.31 9.12
N GLY A 120 22.18 32.57 10.15
CA GLY A 120 20.78 32.42 10.54
C GLY A 120 19.93 31.57 9.60
N THR A 121 20.52 30.81 8.66
CA THR A 121 19.77 30.01 7.67
C THR A 121 19.85 28.52 7.91
N ARG A 122 18.88 27.78 7.36
CA ARG A 122 18.79 26.33 7.44
C ARG A 122 18.51 25.76 6.06
N TRP A 123 19.20 24.70 5.70
CA TRP A 123 19.15 24.10 4.37
C TRP A 123 18.96 22.58 4.43
N THR A 124 18.18 22.06 3.49
CA THR A 124 18.06 20.64 3.23
C THR A 124 18.52 20.33 1.81
N VAL A 125 19.42 19.36 1.66
CA VAL A 125 19.76 18.76 0.37
C VAL A 125 19.01 17.44 0.25
N VAL A 126 18.02 17.38 -0.64
CA VAL A 126 17.26 16.16 -0.94
C VAL A 126 17.90 15.50 -2.15
N THR A 127 18.26 14.22 -2.06
CA THR A 127 18.62 13.45 -3.26
C THR A 127 17.37 12.96 -3.98
N ALA A 128 17.44 12.85 -5.30
CA ALA A 128 16.32 12.41 -6.12
C ALA A 128 16.82 11.63 -7.35
N GLY A 129 15.93 10.93 -8.04
CA GLY A 129 16.27 10.16 -9.23
C GLY A 129 16.94 8.81 -8.93
N ALA A 130 17.31 8.09 -9.98
CA ALA A 130 17.87 6.74 -9.91
C ALA A 130 19.40 6.73 -9.82
N PHE A 131 19.92 5.96 -8.86
CA PHE A 131 21.34 5.68 -8.76
C PHE A 131 21.85 4.90 -9.98
N GLY A 132 23.01 5.28 -10.51
CA GLY A 132 23.67 4.59 -11.63
C GLY A 132 23.02 4.77 -13.01
N ALA A 133 21.90 5.52 -13.11
CA ALA A 133 21.28 5.80 -14.40
C ALA A 133 22.09 6.82 -15.20
N SER A 134 22.33 6.53 -16.47
CA SER A 134 23.06 7.40 -17.42
C SER A 134 22.16 8.42 -18.10
N ASP A 135 20.87 8.15 -18.22
CA ASP A 135 19.90 9.10 -18.74
C ASP A 135 19.70 10.26 -17.75
N SER A 136 20.14 11.45 -18.14
CA SER A 136 19.99 12.69 -17.36
C SER A 136 18.54 13.02 -16.98
N GLY A 137 17.55 12.48 -17.69
CA GLY A 137 16.13 12.60 -17.36
C GLY A 137 15.75 11.91 -16.05
N VAL A 138 16.47 10.86 -15.66
CA VAL A 138 16.21 10.04 -14.47
C VAL A 138 17.41 9.88 -13.53
N ALA A 139 18.61 10.28 -13.95
CA ALA A 139 19.83 10.16 -13.17
C ALA A 139 19.73 10.83 -11.79
N MET A 140 20.43 10.24 -10.83
CA MET A 140 20.54 10.74 -9.46
C MET A 140 21.01 12.20 -9.46
N ARG A 141 20.35 13.02 -8.65
CA ARG A 141 20.60 14.46 -8.52
C ARG A 141 20.33 14.93 -7.10
N THR A 142 20.52 16.23 -6.88
CA THR A 142 20.19 16.90 -5.63
C THR A 142 19.22 18.05 -5.87
N LEU A 143 18.37 18.30 -4.88
CA LEU A 143 17.47 19.43 -4.79
C LEU A 143 17.84 20.19 -3.52
N LEU A 144 18.09 21.49 -3.64
CA LEU A 144 18.46 22.34 -2.52
C LEU A 144 17.24 23.13 -2.06
N LEU A 145 16.87 22.96 -0.80
CA LEU A 145 15.75 23.65 -0.17
C LEU A 145 16.26 24.53 0.97
N ARG A 146 15.76 25.77 1.03
CA ARG A 146 15.90 26.65 2.21
C ARG A 146 14.77 26.35 3.19
N ASP A 147 15.09 25.89 4.39
CA ASP A 147 14.10 25.53 5.40
C ASP A 147 13.67 26.74 6.23
N ASN A 148 12.49 26.63 6.85
CA ASN A 148 12.07 27.56 7.88
C ASN A 148 12.98 27.45 9.10
N THR A 149 13.34 28.61 9.66
CA THR A 149 14.13 28.71 10.89
C THR A 149 13.28 29.08 12.10
N VAL A 150 12.03 29.51 11.84
CA VAL A 150 11.02 29.81 12.85
C VAL A 150 9.97 28.70 12.83
N PRO A 151 9.73 28.03 13.96
CA PRO A 151 8.73 26.98 14.05
C PRO A 151 7.30 27.46 13.74
N ALA A 152 6.42 26.51 13.46
CA ALA A 152 5.01 26.81 13.25
C ALA A 152 4.34 27.29 14.56
N ASP A 153 3.21 27.97 14.42
CA ASP A 153 2.43 28.41 15.57
C ASP A 153 1.84 27.20 16.33
N GLY A 154 1.56 27.38 17.62
CA GLY A 154 0.93 26.36 18.44
C GLY A 154 -0.39 25.86 17.83
N GLY A 155 -0.60 24.54 17.84
CA GLY A 155 -1.74 23.89 17.22
C GLY A 155 -1.61 23.66 15.71
N GLN A 156 -0.54 24.15 15.06
CA GLN A 156 -0.33 24.01 13.63
C GLN A 156 0.91 23.16 13.31
N THR A 157 0.96 22.65 12.10
CA THR A 157 2.18 22.18 11.43
C THR A 157 2.32 22.90 10.09
N ARG A 158 3.56 23.07 9.65
CA ARG A 158 3.89 23.55 8.31
C ARG A 158 4.39 22.39 7.45
N VAL A 159 3.97 22.33 6.20
CA VAL A 159 4.30 21.27 5.25
C VAL A 159 4.90 21.86 3.99
N ARG A 160 6.05 21.33 3.57
CA ARG A 160 6.59 21.53 2.22
C ARG A 160 6.68 20.20 1.51
N ILE A 161 6.45 20.22 0.19
CA ILE A 161 6.40 19.00 -0.61
C ILE A 161 7.49 19.04 -1.68
N VAL A 162 8.15 17.91 -1.89
CA VAL A 162 9.13 17.70 -2.96
C VAL A 162 8.67 16.52 -3.79
N ASN A 163 8.61 16.70 -5.12
CA ASN A 163 8.44 15.59 -6.05
C ASN A 163 9.82 15.08 -6.48
N ALA A 164 10.38 14.11 -5.73
CA ALA A 164 11.67 13.47 -5.99
C ALA A 164 11.55 12.10 -6.68
N GLY A 165 10.33 11.66 -7.01
CA GLY A 165 10.07 10.36 -7.62
C GLY A 165 10.79 10.19 -8.95
N THR A 166 11.39 9.03 -9.18
CA THR A 166 12.27 8.82 -10.35
C THR A 166 11.48 8.86 -11.66
N ASP A 167 10.32 8.21 -11.69
CA ASP A 167 9.40 8.11 -12.83
C ASP A 167 8.04 8.76 -12.55
N ALA A 168 7.93 9.53 -11.48
CA ALA A 168 6.71 10.24 -11.12
C ALA A 168 6.38 11.35 -12.12
N PRO A 169 5.10 11.51 -12.53
CA PRO A 169 4.70 12.63 -13.38
C PRO A 169 4.72 13.95 -12.60
N THR A 170 4.43 15.05 -13.30
CA THR A 170 3.93 16.27 -12.65
C THR A 170 2.62 15.95 -11.95
N VAL A 171 2.48 16.35 -10.69
CA VAL A 171 1.30 16.05 -9.87
C VAL A 171 0.72 17.32 -9.26
N ASP A 172 -0.60 17.32 -9.07
CA ASP A 172 -1.25 18.19 -8.10
C ASP A 172 -1.27 17.47 -6.73
N VAL A 173 -1.09 18.22 -5.63
CA VAL A 173 -1.11 17.70 -4.27
C VAL A 173 -2.33 18.25 -3.54
N ASP A 174 -3.13 17.34 -3.00
CA ASP A 174 -4.35 17.55 -2.24
C ASP A 174 -4.11 17.09 -0.78
N LEU A 175 -3.91 18.05 0.11
CA LEU A 175 -3.66 17.87 1.53
C LEU A 175 -4.99 17.78 2.28
N GLY A 176 -5.46 16.56 2.48
CA GLY A 176 -6.78 16.24 2.99
C GLY A 176 -7.45 15.15 2.16
N ASN A 177 -7.06 15.04 0.88
CA ASN A 177 -7.68 14.19 -0.13
C ASN A 177 -9.19 14.47 -0.23
N ASP A 178 -9.56 15.75 -0.20
CA ASP A 178 -10.93 16.26 -0.17
C ASP A 178 -11.37 16.88 -1.51
N GLY A 179 -10.47 16.91 -2.49
CA GLY A 179 -10.69 17.48 -3.82
C GLY A 179 -10.17 18.91 -3.97
N SER A 180 -9.75 19.56 -2.89
CA SER A 180 -8.99 20.82 -2.94
C SER A 180 -7.53 20.56 -3.28
N VAL A 181 -6.92 21.41 -4.09
CA VAL A 181 -5.50 21.29 -4.45
C VAL A 181 -4.74 22.45 -3.83
N GLU A 182 -3.83 22.15 -2.91
CA GLU A 182 -2.99 23.13 -2.20
C GLU A 182 -1.68 23.38 -2.95
N VAL A 183 -1.18 22.39 -3.69
CA VAL A 183 0.01 22.55 -4.54
C VAL A 183 -0.28 22.05 -5.94
N ALA A 184 -0.53 22.97 -6.86
CA ALA A 184 -0.80 22.65 -8.25
C ALA A 184 0.50 22.47 -9.07
N SER A 185 0.46 21.54 -10.03
CA SER A 185 1.49 21.35 -11.06
C SER A 185 2.92 21.20 -10.52
N LEU A 186 3.08 20.45 -9.43
CA LEU A 186 4.37 20.12 -8.85
C LEU A 186 5.15 19.17 -9.76
N ALA A 187 5.98 19.76 -10.63
CA ALA A 187 6.77 19.02 -11.61
C ALA A 187 7.78 18.08 -10.94
N ARG A 188 8.12 16.99 -11.65
CA ARG A 188 9.18 16.07 -11.21
C ARG A 188 10.48 16.84 -10.97
N PHE A 189 11.14 16.53 -9.85
CA PHE A 189 12.36 17.16 -9.35
C PHE A 189 12.20 18.65 -9.01
N ARG A 190 11.02 19.03 -8.48
CA ARG A 190 10.73 20.36 -7.93
C ARG A 190 10.11 20.25 -6.55
N ASP A 191 10.10 21.36 -5.84
CA ASP A 191 9.46 21.54 -4.54
C ASP A 191 8.30 22.54 -4.62
N SER A 192 7.46 22.56 -3.58
CA SER A 192 6.31 23.45 -3.46
C SER A 192 6.68 24.93 -3.22
N GLY A 193 7.97 25.28 -3.16
CA GLY A 193 8.46 26.60 -2.83
C GLY A 193 8.67 26.82 -1.33
N GLU A 194 9.19 28.00 -0.97
CA GLU A 194 9.53 28.36 0.42
C GLU A 194 8.30 28.60 1.31
N GLN A 195 7.17 29.02 0.71
CA GLN A 195 5.91 29.17 1.43
C GLN A 195 5.35 27.79 1.77
N ALA A 196 5.38 27.44 3.05
CA ALA A 196 4.85 26.18 3.55
C ALA A 196 3.33 26.19 3.63
N GLN A 197 2.72 25.04 3.37
CA GLN A 197 1.30 24.79 3.59
C GLN A 197 1.04 24.65 5.09
N VAL A 198 0.03 25.34 5.61
CA VAL A 198 -0.30 25.33 7.05
C VAL A 198 -1.47 24.38 7.28
N LEU A 199 -1.28 23.41 8.16
CA LEU A 199 -2.30 22.42 8.52
C LEU A 199 -2.50 22.38 10.03
N PRO A 200 -3.69 21.99 10.52
CA PRO A 200 -3.87 21.62 11.91
C PRO A 200 -2.93 20.48 12.33
N SER A 201 -2.41 20.55 13.54
CA SER A 201 -1.63 19.47 14.16
C SER A 201 -2.51 18.49 14.93
N GLY A 202 -1.94 17.36 15.37
CA GLY A 202 -2.60 16.44 16.30
C GLY A 202 -3.57 15.42 15.68
N ALA A 203 -3.79 15.45 14.37
CA ALA A 203 -4.57 14.44 13.66
C ALA A 203 -3.84 13.94 12.41
N ALA A 204 -3.96 12.64 12.12
CA ALA A 204 -3.49 12.09 10.84
C ALA A 204 -4.28 12.73 9.69
N PHE A 205 -3.64 12.92 8.55
CA PHE A 205 -4.25 13.53 7.37
C PHE A 205 -3.88 12.74 6.12
N GLN A 206 -4.71 12.87 5.07
CA GLN A 206 -4.45 12.23 3.80
C GLN A 206 -3.63 13.16 2.90
N VAL A 207 -2.77 12.58 2.07
CA VAL A 207 -2.12 13.29 0.96
C VAL A 207 -2.55 12.60 -0.32
N GLY A 208 -3.44 13.23 -1.07
CA GLY A 208 -3.83 12.84 -2.42
C GLY A 208 -2.87 13.42 -3.45
N LEU A 209 -2.48 12.61 -4.43
CA LEU A 209 -1.78 13.06 -5.63
C LEU A 209 -2.70 12.90 -6.81
N ARG A 210 -2.74 13.90 -7.69
CA ARG A 210 -3.63 13.94 -8.86
C ARG A 210 -2.86 14.28 -10.13
N THR A 211 -3.39 13.89 -11.28
CA THR A 211 -2.88 14.26 -12.60
C THR A 211 -4.05 14.49 -13.56
N GLY A 212 -4.05 15.60 -14.29
CA GLY A 212 -5.16 15.95 -15.18
C GLY A 212 -6.53 16.00 -14.48
N GLY A 213 -6.55 16.40 -13.20
CA GLY A 213 -7.75 16.39 -12.36
C GLY A 213 -8.20 15.02 -11.86
N GLN A 214 -7.56 13.92 -12.27
CA GLN A 214 -7.87 12.55 -11.81
C GLN A 214 -6.99 12.14 -10.64
N ALA A 215 -7.54 11.40 -9.69
CA ALA A 215 -6.75 10.83 -8.59
C ALA A 215 -5.72 9.84 -9.14
N LEU A 216 -4.46 10.01 -8.73
CA LEU A 216 -3.35 9.14 -9.10
C LEU A 216 -3.06 8.15 -7.98
N THR A 217 -2.87 8.65 -6.75
CA THR A 217 -2.73 7.83 -5.56
C THR A 217 -2.88 8.67 -4.28
N SER A 218 -2.96 8.04 -3.12
CA SER A 218 -3.07 8.69 -1.82
C SER A 218 -2.22 8.00 -0.76
N PHE A 219 -1.92 8.74 0.31
CA PHE A 219 -1.14 8.30 1.45
C PHE A 219 -1.79 8.78 2.75
N THR A 220 -1.61 8.02 3.82
CA THR A 220 -1.98 8.43 5.18
C THR A 220 -0.74 8.91 5.92
N VAL A 221 -0.68 10.21 6.22
CA VAL A 221 0.40 10.81 7.02
C VAL A 221 -0.03 10.78 8.50
N PRO A 222 0.78 10.21 9.41
CA PRO A 222 0.50 10.22 10.85
C PRO A 222 0.36 11.63 11.41
N ALA A 223 -0.29 11.73 12.57
CA ALA A 223 -0.53 13.02 13.23
C ALA A 223 0.78 13.80 13.45
N PRO A 224 0.93 14.99 12.83
CA PRO A 224 2.10 15.82 13.03
C PRO A 224 2.04 16.50 14.40
N GLY A 225 3.21 16.81 14.95
CA GLY A 225 3.32 17.53 16.21
C GLY A 225 2.86 18.99 16.08
N SER A 226 2.47 19.59 17.20
CA SER A 226 2.21 21.03 17.26
C SER A 226 3.51 21.82 17.13
N GLY A 227 3.50 22.89 16.34
CA GLY A 227 4.65 23.76 16.12
C GLY A 227 5.72 23.18 15.21
N THR A 228 5.45 22.12 14.46
CA THR A 228 6.47 21.44 13.64
C THR A 228 6.51 21.94 12.20
N ASP A 229 7.69 21.86 11.58
CA ASP A 229 7.86 21.88 10.12
C ASP A 229 8.11 20.44 9.64
N THR A 230 7.32 19.98 8.67
CA THR A 230 7.43 18.66 8.04
C THR A 230 7.77 18.82 6.56
N LEU A 231 8.85 18.20 6.13
CA LEU A 231 9.17 18.03 4.72
C LEU A 231 8.61 16.69 4.23
N ILE A 232 7.74 16.71 3.22
CA ILE A 232 7.22 15.52 2.56
C ILE A 232 7.94 15.38 1.22
N VAL A 233 8.66 14.28 1.03
CA VAL A 233 9.39 13.98 -0.19
C VAL A 233 8.72 12.77 -0.85
N ALA A 234 8.01 13.00 -1.95
CA ALA A 234 7.52 11.93 -2.80
C ALA A 234 8.70 11.30 -3.55
N THR A 235 8.96 10.01 -3.35
CA THR A 235 10.15 9.29 -3.83
C THR A 235 9.78 7.88 -4.30
N GLY A 236 10.74 7.10 -4.80
CA GLY A 236 10.52 5.76 -5.32
C GLY A 236 10.12 5.73 -6.79
N LEU A 237 9.59 4.58 -7.20
CA LEU A 237 9.17 4.23 -8.55
C LEU A 237 7.66 3.97 -8.61
N MET A 238 6.92 4.75 -9.40
CA MET A 238 5.51 4.55 -9.72
C MET A 238 5.27 3.30 -10.56
N SER A 239 6.25 2.94 -11.40
CA SER A 239 6.21 1.71 -12.20
C SER A 239 6.43 0.44 -11.37
N ALA A 240 7.04 0.55 -10.19
CA ALA A 240 7.19 -0.56 -9.28
C ALA A 240 5.89 -0.80 -8.50
N SER A 241 5.71 -2.02 -8.01
CA SER A 241 4.58 -2.33 -7.13
C SER A 241 4.64 -1.48 -5.86
N ALA A 242 3.50 -0.98 -5.39
CA ALA A 242 3.39 -0.17 -4.17
C ALA A 242 3.95 -0.87 -2.90
N ARG A 243 4.04 -2.20 -2.90
CA ARG A 243 4.65 -2.99 -1.81
C ARG A 243 6.17 -3.20 -1.94
N ALA A 244 6.76 -2.86 -3.09
CA ALA A 244 8.19 -3.00 -3.30
C ALA A 244 8.97 -2.03 -2.40
N GLY A 245 10.22 -2.37 -2.07
CA GLY A 245 11.06 -1.52 -1.21
C GLY A 245 11.39 -0.16 -1.84
N ASP A 246 11.40 -0.11 -3.16
CA ASP A 246 11.62 1.07 -4.02
C ASP A 246 10.32 1.56 -4.67
N GLY A 247 9.16 0.99 -4.30
CA GLY A 247 7.85 1.45 -4.75
C GLY A 247 7.58 2.90 -4.34
N PHE A 248 6.76 3.60 -5.12
CA PHE A 248 6.47 5.00 -4.89
C PHE A 248 5.91 5.25 -3.48
N SER A 249 6.54 6.18 -2.75
CA SER A 249 6.35 6.38 -1.32
C SER A 249 6.49 7.87 -0.94
N LEU A 250 5.98 8.26 0.23
CA LEU A 250 6.31 9.55 0.84
C LEU A 250 7.33 9.34 1.97
N LEU A 251 8.50 9.97 1.85
CA LEU A 251 9.43 10.15 2.96
C LEU A 251 9.06 11.42 3.70
N THR A 252 8.75 11.31 4.99
CA THR A 252 8.45 12.45 5.85
C THR A 252 9.64 12.74 6.76
N ALA A 253 10.11 13.98 6.78
CA ALA A 253 11.25 14.43 7.56
C ALA A 253 10.87 15.63 8.43
N GLY A 254 10.99 15.46 9.74
CA GLY A 254 10.85 16.52 10.74
C GLY A 254 12.22 17.06 11.12
N ARG A 255 12.29 17.95 12.11
CA ARG A 255 13.54 18.59 12.53
C ARG A 255 14.67 17.59 12.84
N ASP A 256 14.34 16.54 13.57
CA ASP A 256 15.33 15.62 14.16
C ASP A 256 15.68 14.43 13.25
N GLY A 257 15.11 14.39 12.04
CA GLY A 257 15.40 13.37 11.04
C GLY A 257 14.14 12.83 10.35
N THR A 258 14.25 11.60 9.84
CA THR A 258 13.13 10.91 9.18
C THR A 258 12.08 10.55 10.23
N LEU A 259 10.83 10.90 9.96
CA LEU A 259 9.68 10.51 10.77
C LEU A 259 9.13 9.17 10.30
N ALA A 260 8.90 9.03 8.99
CA ALA A 260 8.37 7.81 8.39
C ALA A 260 8.63 7.74 6.87
N ILE A 261 8.65 6.52 6.33
CA ILE A 261 8.46 6.25 4.90
C ILE A 261 7.08 5.61 4.75
N LEU A 262 6.20 6.29 4.06
CA LEU A 262 4.79 5.94 3.93
C LEU A 262 4.57 5.35 2.55
N ARG A 263 4.11 4.11 2.51
CA ARG A 263 3.64 3.48 1.27
C ARG A 263 2.26 4.01 0.91
N GLN A 264 1.90 3.86 -0.36
CA GLN A 264 0.57 4.20 -0.86
C GLN A 264 -0.52 3.52 -0.02
N ASN A 265 -1.64 4.19 0.16
CA ASN A 265 -2.83 3.62 0.77
C ASN A 265 -3.24 2.30 0.05
N PRO A 266 -3.79 1.30 0.76
CA PRO A 266 -4.23 0.05 0.15
C PRO A 266 -5.25 0.27 -0.96
N THR A 267 -5.20 -0.57 -2.00
CA THR A 267 -6.21 -0.60 -3.07
C THR A 267 -7.09 -1.84 -2.92
N VAL A 268 -8.39 -1.65 -3.00
CA VAL A 268 -9.40 -2.70 -2.92
C VAL A 268 -10.17 -2.75 -4.23
N TYR A 269 -10.41 -3.95 -4.72
CA TYR A 269 -11.36 -4.25 -5.78
C TYR A 269 -12.45 -5.15 -5.20
N VAL A 270 -13.70 -4.89 -5.53
CA VAL A 270 -14.83 -5.72 -5.12
C VAL A 270 -15.40 -6.41 -6.33
N LEU A 271 -15.46 -7.74 -6.29
CA LEU A 271 -16.09 -8.58 -7.30
C LEU A 271 -17.44 -9.04 -6.78
N HIS A 272 -18.50 -8.77 -7.55
CA HIS A 272 -19.82 -9.31 -7.24
C HIS A 272 -19.95 -10.72 -7.80
N ALA A 273 -19.99 -11.72 -6.92
CA ALA A 273 -20.16 -13.13 -7.23
C ALA A 273 -21.33 -13.78 -6.44
N SER A 274 -22.28 -12.98 -5.96
CA SER A 274 -23.51 -13.47 -5.33
C SER A 274 -24.57 -13.72 -6.41
N PRO A 275 -25.04 -14.95 -6.64
CA PRO A 275 -25.87 -15.29 -7.80
C PRO A 275 -27.32 -14.79 -7.74
N ASP A 276 -27.84 -14.52 -6.54
CA ASP A 276 -29.22 -14.07 -6.29
C ASP A 276 -29.31 -12.61 -5.84
N ALA A 277 -28.19 -11.99 -5.48
CA ALA A 277 -28.17 -10.57 -5.16
C ALA A 277 -28.46 -9.73 -6.41
N PRO A 278 -29.24 -8.64 -6.25
CA PRO A 278 -29.37 -7.63 -7.29
C PRO A 278 -28.02 -6.92 -7.50
N ALA A 279 -27.94 -6.00 -8.47
CA ALA A 279 -26.81 -5.07 -8.50
C ALA A 279 -26.67 -4.37 -7.15
N LEU A 280 -25.43 -4.18 -6.68
CA LEU A 280 -25.13 -3.73 -5.33
C LEU A 280 -24.48 -2.34 -5.31
N ASP A 281 -24.94 -1.50 -4.39
CA ASP A 281 -24.21 -0.32 -3.94
C ASP A 281 -23.43 -0.67 -2.68
N LEU A 282 -22.17 -0.27 -2.63
CA LEU A 282 -21.23 -0.56 -1.57
C LEU A 282 -20.91 0.71 -0.78
N PHE A 283 -21.15 0.67 0.52
CA PHE A 283 -20.89 1.77 1.44
C PHE A 283 -19.89 1.40 2.53
N ALA A 284 -19.14 2.39 3.00
CA ALA A 284 -18.42 2.35 4.27
C ALA A 284 -18.81 3.58 5.10
N GLY A 285 -19.60 3.35 6.14
CA GLY A 285 -20.32 4.45 6.81
C GLY A 285 -21.24 5.15 5.82
N GLU A 286 -21.22 6.48 5.79
CA GLU A 286 -22.05 7.30 4.89
C GLU A 286 -21.48 7.50 3.49
N ARG A 287 -20.26 7.01 3.24
CA ARG A 287 -19.59 7.18 1.95
C ARG A 287 -19.86 5.99 1.05
N GLU A 288 -20.40 6.25 -0.12
CA GLU A 288 -20.44 5.28 -1.21
C GLU A 288 -19.00 5.05 -1.74
N LEU A 289 -18.65 3.77 -1.87
CA LEU A 289 -17.37 3.34 -2.44
C LEU A 289 -17.55 2.91 -3.90
N SER A 290 -18.64 2.21 -4.22
CA SER A 290 -18.96 1.75 -5.58
C SER A 290 -20.47 1.61 -5.71
N GLY A 291 -21.05 2.13 -6.79
CA GLY A 291 -22.47 1.97 -7.10
C GLY A 291 -22.72 1.02 -8.26
N ASP A 292 -23.93 0.47 -8.31
CA ASP A 292 -24.46 -0.38 -9.40
C ASP A 292 -23.51 -1.53 -9.81
N LEU A 293 -22.89 -2.17 -8.82
CA LEU A 293 -21.99 -3.30 -9.06
C LEU A 293 -22.83 -4.52 -9.44
N SER A 294 -22.96 -4.77 -10.74
CA SER A 294 -23.70 -5.92 -11.27
C SER A 294 -22.96 -7.24 -11.04
N TYR A 295 -23.69 -8.35 -10.98
CA TYR A 295 -23.12 -9.69 -10.90
C TYR A 295 -22.08 -9.95 -12.01
N GLY A 296 -20.97 -10.58 -11.64
CA GLY A 296 -19.84 -10.89 -12.52
C GLY A 296 -18.90 -9.71 -12.79
N THR A 297 -19.19 -8.52 -12.28
CA THR A 297 -18.40 -7.30 -12.52
C THR A 297 -17.48 -6.96 -11.35
N LEU A 298 -16.38 -6.28 -11.69
CA LEU A 298 -15.37 -5.79 -10.75
C LEU A 298 -15.54 -4.29 -10.58
N SER A 299 -15.46 -3.80 -9.33
CA SER A 299 -15.47 -2.37 -9.04
C SER A 299 -14.27 -1.66 -9.68
N SER A 300 -14.36 -0.34 -9.82
CA SER A 300 -13.18 0.49 -9.99
C SER A 300 -12.22 0.32 -8.79
N PRO A 301 -10.90 0.61 -8.94
CA PRO A 301 -9.96 0.53 -7.83
C PRO A 301 -10.34 1.52 -6.73
N LEU A 302 -10.58 1.01 -5.53
CA LEU A 302 -10.91 1.77 -4.34
C LEU A 302 -9.66 1.95 -3.50
N GLN A 303 -9.06 3.15 -3.51
CA GLN A 303 -7.96 3.45 -2.61
C GLN A 303 -8.50 4.08 -1.32
N VAL A 304 -8.21 3.43 -0.19
CA VAL A 304 -8.75 3.83 1.13
C VAL A 304 -7.62 3.93 2.14
N PRO A 305 -7.76 4.75 3.20
CA PRO A 305 -6.80 4.76 4.29
C PRO A 305 -6.56 3.33 4.87
N PRO A 306 -5.39 3.04 5.47
CA PRO A 306 -5.16 1.78 6.13
C PRO A 306 -6.08 1.59 7.34
N GLY A 307 -6.64 0.40 7.50
CA GLY A 307 -7.59 0.12 8.57
C GLY A 307 -8.52 -1.05 8.23
N ALA A 308 -9.39 -1.40 9.18
CA ALA A 308 -10.49 -2.32 8.93
C ALA A 308 -11.78 -1.52 8.68
N TYR A 309 -12.60 -1.99 7.75
CA TYR A 309 -13.82 -1.33 7.34
C TYR A 309 -15.01 -2.28 7.48
N THR A 310 -16.12 -1.77 8.00
CA THR A 310 -17.43 -2.40 7.81
C THR A 310 -17.98 -1.93 6.47
N LEU A 311 -18.31 -2.90 5.64
CA LEU A 311 -18.86 -2.73 4.30
C LEU A 311 -20.34 -3.13 4.33
N ASP A 312 -21.18 -2.17 3.98
CA ASP A 312 -22.62 -2.36 3.87
C ASP A 312 -23.01 -2.41 2.40
N PHE A 313 -23.69 -3.49 2.01
CA PHE A 313 -24.17 -3.72 0.66
C PHE A 313 -25.66 -3.44 0.61
N PHE A 314 -26.09 -2.59 -0.32
CA PHE A 314 -27.48 -2.27 -0.58
C PHE A 314 -27.86 -2.71 -1.99
N ALA A 315 -29.14 -2.97 -2.24
CA ALA A 315 -29.62 -3.08 -3.60
C ALA A 315 -29.45 -1.73 -4.31
N ALA A 316 -28.96 -1.76 -5.55
CA ALA A 316 -28.60 -0.57 -6.30
C ALA A 316 -29.76 0.42 -6.42
N ALA A 317 -29.47 1.69 -6.11
CA ALA A 317 -30.42 2.79 -6.19
C ALA A 317 -29.84 3.95 -7.00
N SER A 318 -30.70 4.87 -7.43
CA SER A 318 -30.22 6.08 -8.10
C SER A 318 -29.64 7.06 -7.08
N GLY A 319 -28.48 7.63 -7.40
CA GLY A 319 -27.78 8.60 -6.54
C GLY A 319 -26.62 7.96 -5.78
N THR A 320 -26.01 8.72 -4.89
CA THR A 320 -24.82 8.29 -4.11
C THR A 320 -25.04 8.41 -2.60
N GLU A 321 -26.27 8.72 -2.19
CA GLU A 321 -26.64 8.85 -0.79
C GLU A 321 -26.92 7.48 -0.20
N ARG A 322 -26.48 7.28 1.04
CA ARG A 322 -26.69 6.02 1.73
C ARG A 322 -28.19 5.76 1.96
N PRO A 323 -28.73 4.58 1.59
CA PRO A 323 -30.10 4.25 1.90
C PRO A 323 -30.35 4.16 3.41
N SER A 324 -31.56 4.52 3.85
CA SER A 324 -31.96 4.51 5.27
C SER A 324 -32.50 3.15 5.76
N ASN A 325 -32.83 2.24 4.84
CA ASN A 325 -33.19 0.85 5.18
C ASN A 325 -31.97 0.07 5.66
N ALA A 326 -32.19 -1.16 6.14
CA ALA A 326 -31.09 -2.06 6.43
C ALA A 326 -30.38 -2.49 5.13
N PRO A 327 -29.05 -2.68 5.16
CA PRO A 327 -28.31 -3.29 4.05
C PRO A 327 -28.79 -4.73 3.79
N VAL A 328 -28.68 -5.18 2.54
CA VAL A 328 -28.99 -6.57 2.17
C VAL A 328 -27.92 -7.54 2.68
N ALA A 329 -26.68 -7.04 2.85
CA ALA A 329 -25.61 -7.75 3.52
C ALA A 329 -24.62 -6.78 4.17
N THR A 330 -23.98 -7.20 5.25
CA THR A 330 -22.88 -6.46 5.89
C THR A 330 -21.70 -7.39 6.11
N ALA A 331 -20.50 -6.94 5.79
CA ALA A 331 -19.27 -7.67 6.02
C ALA A 331 -18.16 -6.76 6.56
N THR A 332 -17.11 -7.33 7.13
CA THR A 332 -15.96 -6.56 7.62
C THR A 332 -14.71 -7.00 6.88
N THR A 333 -13.91 -6.03 6.44
CA THR A 333 -12.61 -6.31 5.81
C THR A 333 -11.60 -6.77 6.86
N PRO A 334 -10.53 -7.50 6.47
CA PRO A 334 -9.34 -7.55 7.29
C PRO A 334 -8.76 -6.13 7.46
N THR A 335 -7.78 -5.99 8.36
CA THR A 335 -6.98 -4.76 8.40
C THR A 335 -6.22 -4.59 7.09
N LEU A 336 -6.57 -3.55 6.34
CA LEU A 336 -5.94 -3.20 5.07
C LEU A 336 -4.62 -2.49 5.34
N VAL A 337 -3.55 -2.96 4.69
CA VAL A 337 -2.17 -2.56 4.97
C VAL A 337 -1.64 -1.65 3.84
N PRO A 338 -0.86 -0.58 4.13
CA PRO A 338 -0.25 0.24 3.09
C PRO A 338 0.54 -0.56 2.05
N GLY A 339 0.37 -0.21 0.78
CA GLY A 339 1.03 -0.82 -0.37
C GLY A 339 0.39 -2.12 -0.85
N GLU A 340 -0.60 -2.65 -0.13
CA GLU A 340 -1.29 -3.89 -0.51
C GLU A 340 -2.46 -3.67 -1.45
N ARG A 341 -2.75 -4.72 -2.23
CA ARG A 341 -3.91 -4.79 -3.12
C ARG A 341 -4.77 -6.00 -2.74
N TYR A 342 -6.07 -5.79 -2.70
CA TYR A 342 -7.05 -6.80 -2.27
C TYR A 342 -8.14 -7.00 -3.33
N LEU A 343 -8.48 -8.27 -3.60
CA LEU A 343 -9.74 -8.66 -4.20
C LEU A 343 -10.70 -9.05 -3.06
N MET A 344 -11.85 -8.40 -2.98
CA MET A 344 -12.94 -8.78 -2.09
C MET A 344 -14.02 -9.45 -2.94
N VAL A 345 -14.24 -10.74 -2.76
CA VAL A 345 -15.27 -11.48 -3.51
C VAL A 345 -16.52 -11.54 -2.66
N ALA A 346 -17.57 -10.82 -3.07
CA ALA A 346 -18.89 -10.89 -2.46
C ALA A 346 -19.62 -12.11 -3.04
N ALA A 347 -19.68 -13.21 -2.29
CA ALA A 347 -20.11 -14.53 -2.78
C ALA A 347 -21.23 -15.12 -1.92
N GLY A 348 -21.89 -16.16 -2.42
CA GLY A 348 -22.98 -16.83 -1.73
C GLY A 348 -24.33 -16.15 -1.86
N TYR A 349 -25.36 -16.76 -1.27
CA TYR A 349 -26.76 -16.38 -1.51
C TYR A 349 -27.30 -15.44 -0.44
N LEU A 350 -28.04 -14.38 -0.82
CA LEU A 350 -28.85 -13.62 0.13
C LEU A 350 -29.99 -14.48 0.69
N GLU A 351 -30.60 -15.30 -0.17
CA GLU A 351 -31.65 -16.26 0.14
C GLU A 351 -31.24 -17.66 -0.35
N PRO A 352 -30.50 -18.45 0.47
CA PRO A 352 -30.01 -19.76 0.06
C PRO A 352 -31.12 -20.67 -0.48
N PRO A 353 -30.99 -21.22 -1.70
CA PRO A 353 -32.05 -21.98 -2.37
C PRO A 353 -32.30 -23.36 -1.75
N ARG A 354 -31.38 -23.85 -0.92
CA ARG A 354 -31.49 -25.09 -0.14
C ARG A 354 -30.57 -25.05 1.08
N PRO A 355 -30.79 -25.91 2.09
CA PRO A 355 -29.98 -25.90 3.33
C PRO A 355 -28.48 -26.15 3.15
N ALA A 356 -28.07 -26.76 2.03
CA ALA A 356 -26.67 -27.01 1.72
C ALA A 356 -25.96 -25.79 1.10
N ALA A 357 -26.73 -24.82 0.58
CA ALA A 357 -26.17 -23.61 -0.01
C ALA A 357 -25.72 -22.64 1.08
N SER A 358 -24.57 -22.01 0.88
CA SER A 358 -24.01 -21.07 1.86
C SER A 358 -24.60 -19.66 1.71
N PRO A 359 -24.84 -18.94 2.83
CA PRO A 359 -25.30 -17.57 2.79
C PRO A 359 -24.21 -16.63 2.29
N PHE A 360 -24.61 -15.39 1.97
CA PHE A 360 -23.73 -14.33 1.53
C PHE A 360 -22.54 -14.14 2.48
N THR A 361 -21.35 -13.96 1.90
CA THR A 361 -20.11 -13.68 2.62
C THR A 361 -19.17 -12.85 1.76
N LEU A 362 -18.19 -12.22 2.41
CA LEU A 362 -17.11 -11.51 1.75
C LEU A 362 -15.80 -12.27 1.95
N LEU A 363 -15.20 -12.72 0.85
CA LEU A 363 -13.90 -13.38 0.85
C LEU A 363 -12.78 -12.38 0.49
N PRO A 364 -11.95 -11.96 1.46
CA PRO A 364 -10.80 -11.09 1.20
C PRO A 364 -9.59 -11.89 0.70
N LEU A 365 -8.98 -11.43 -0.40
CA LEU A 365 -7.81 -12.05 -1.01
C LEU A 365 -6.75 -11.00 -1.32
N THR A 366 -5.60 -11.06 -0.66
CA THR A 366 -4.43 -10.24 -0.99
C THR A 366 -3.76 -10.73 -2.27
N ASP A 367 -3.47 -9.82 -3.18
CA ASP A 367 -2.63 -10.06 -4.36
C ASP A 367 -1.16 -10.15 -3.94
N ARG A 368 -0.64 -11.38 -3.83
CA ARG A 368 0.80 -11.68 -3.60
C ARG A 368 1.30 -12.81 -4.50
N PHE A 369 0.84 -12.82 -5.75
CA PHE A 369 1.37 -13.73 -6.75
C PHE A 369 2.90 -13.64 -6.83
N ALA A 370 3.57 -14.78 -6.98
CA ALA A 370 4.99 -14.79 -7.28
C ALA A 370 5.26 -14.19 -8.67
N SER A 371 6.47 -13.66 -8.86
CA SER A 371 6.94 -13.28 -10.18
C SER A 371 7.27 -14.56 -10.97
N ASP A 372 6.70 -14.70 -12.16
CA ASP A 372 6.96 -15.83 -13.05
C ASP A 372 6.82 -15.36 -14.51
N PRO A 373 7.94 -15.02 -15.18
CA PRO A 373 7.89 -14.51 -16.55
C PRO A 373 7.56 -15.60 -17.58
N SER A 374 7.54 -16.87 -17.19
CA SER A 374 7.34 -18.02 -18.09
C SER A 374 5.92 -18.57 -18.09
N ASN A 375 5.20 -18.38 -16.99
CA ASN A 375 3.91 -19.01 -16.74
C ASN A 375 2.84 -17.99 -16.36
N LEU A 376 1.58 -18.41 -16.48
CA LEU A 376 0.48 -17.82 -15.73
C LEU A 376 0.60 -18.25 -14.27
N ARG A 377 0.41 -17.34 -13.31
CA ARG A 377 0.15 -17.69 -11.91
C ARG A 377 -1.34 -17.62 -11.65
N LEU A 378 -1.97 -18.78 -11.46
CA LEU A 378 -3.40 -18.91 -11.22
C LEU A 378 -3.68 -19.25 -9.76
N ARG A 379 -4.57 -18.48 -9.13
CA ARG A 379 -5.15 -18.80 -7.83
C ARG A 379 -6.62 -19.11 -8.02
N TRP A 380 -7.00 -20.35 -7.74
CA TRP A 380 -8.40 -20.77 -7.78
C TRP A 380 -9.11 -20.21 -6.55
N VAL A 381 -10.30 -19.64 -6.76
CA VAL A 381 -11.15 -19.09 -5.71
C VAL A 381 -12.50 -19.77 -5.82
N HIS A 382 -12.91 -20.46 -4.76
CA HIS A 382 -14.18 -21.15 -4.71
C HIS A 382 -15.25 -20.23 -4.09
N ALA A 383 -16.06 -19.62 -4.95
CA ALA A 383 -17.15 -18.70 -4.61
C ALA A 383 -18.55 -19.26 -4.89
N ALA A 384 -18.65 -20.48 -5.44
CA ALA A 384 -19.93 -21.16 -5.64
C ALA A 384 -20.43 -21.72 -4.30
N ALA A 385 -21.52 -21.18 -3.80
CA ALA A 385 -22.08 -21.52 -2.50
C ALA A 385 -22.96 -22.76 -2.54
N ASP A 386 -23.38 -23.22 -3.72
CA ASP A 386 -24.24 -24.39 -3.88
C ASP A 386 -23.49 -25.68 -4.30
N THR A 387 -22.17 -25.73 -4.08
CA THR A 387 -21.34 -26.92 -4.28
C THR A 387 -20.56 -27.28 -3.01
N PRO A 388 -20.22 -28.57 -2.80
CA PRO A 388 -19.28 -28.98 -1.75
C PRO A 388 -17.86 -28.46 -2.06
N ALA A 389 -16.91 -28.77 -1.18
CA ALA A 389 -15.48 -28.58 -1.48
C ALA A 389 -15.10 -29.24 -2.81
N VAL A 390 -14.23 -28.57 -3.55
CA VAL A 390 -13.87 -28.97 -4.92
C VAL A 390 -12.38 -29.27 -5.07
N ASP A 391 -12.10 -30.26 -5.91
CA ASP A 391 -10.80 -30.45 -6.52
C ASP A 391 -10.83 -29.92 -7.94
N VAL A 392 -9.76 -29.24 -8.35
CA VAL A 392 -9.65 -28.61 -9.67
C VAL A 392 -8.29 -28.89 -10.28
N GLY A 393 -8.29 -29.30 -11.53
CA GLY A 393 -7.06 -29.55 -12.27
C GLY A 393 -7.28 -29.78 -13.75
N PRO A 394 -6.18 -29.82 -14.53
CA PRO A 394 -6.23 -30.20 -15.93
C PRO A 394 -6.88 -31.58 -16.11
N LEU A 395 -7.68 -31.72 -17.16
CA LEU A 395 -8.23 -33.02 -17.54
C LEU A 395 -7.15 -33.90 -18.18
N GLY A 396 -7.03 -35.13 -17.68
CA GLY A 396 -6.22 -36.18 -18.31
C GLY A 396 -6.85 -36.72 -19.60
N SER A 397 -6.18 -37.69 -20.24
CA SER A 397 -6.66 -38.34 -21.47
C SER A 397 -8.03 -39.01 -21.32
N GLU A 398 -8.38 -39.44 -20.10
CA GLU A 398 -9.69 -40.04 -19.78
C GLU A 398 -10.76 -38.99 -19.42
N ARG A 399 -10.49 -37.69 -19.61
CA ARG A 399 -11.36 -36.58 -19.19
C ARG A 399 -11.68 -36.59 -17.70
N ARG A 400 -10.72 -36.98 -16.87
CA ARG A 400 -10.80 -36.97 -15.41
C ARG A 400 -9.81 -35.97 -14.83
N VAL A 401 -10.17 -35.38 -13.69
CA VAL A 401 -9.24 -34.59 -12.90
C VAL A 401 -8.21 -35.53 -12.30
N LEU A 402 -6.93 -35.23 -12.50
CA LEU A 402 -5.84 -36.10 -12.03
C LEU A 402 -5.79 -36.14 -10.48
N PRO A 403 -5.35 -37.26 -9.87
CA PRO A 403 -5.23 -37.34 -8.40
C PRO A 403 -4.22 -36.37 -7.79
N ASP A 404 -3.21 -35.97 -8.55
CA ASP A 404 -2.23 -34.92 -8.22
C ASP A 404 -2.68 -33.54 -8.70
N ALA A 405 -4.00 -33.34 -8.84
CA ALA A 405 -4.56 -32.05 -9.19
C ALA A 405 -4.00 -30.95 -8.27
N PRO A 406 -3.67 -29.79 -8.82
CA PRO A 406 -2.95 -28.77 -8.09
C PRO A 406 -3.81 -28.03 -7.05
N PHE A 407 -5.14 -28.16 -7.15
CA PHE A 407 -6.09 -27.54 -6.25
C PHE A 407 -6.94 -28.64 -5.65
N LEU A 408 -6.70 -28.98 -4.39
CA LEU A 408 -7.38 -30.06 -3.67
C LEU A 408 -8.11 -29.49 -2.47
N ASP A 409 -9.28 -30.07 -2.19
CA ASP A 409 -10.11 -29.78 -1.02
C ASP A 409 -10.29 -28.29 -0.78
N VAL A 410 -10.69 -27.56 -1.83
CA VAL A 410 -10.94 -26.12 -1.74
C VAL A 410 -12.39 -25.92 -1.30
N PRO A 411 -12.69 -25.53 -0.04
CA PRO A 411 -14.06 -25.29 0.42
C PRO A 411 -14.61 -23.96 -0.10
N PHE A 412 -15.94 -23.77 -0.01
CA PHE A 412 -16.57 -22.48 -0.28
C PHE A 412 -15.94 -21.35 0.54
N ALA A 413 -15.89 -20.15 -0.04
CA ALA A 413 -15.29 -18.96 0.53
C ALA A 413 -13.81 -19.16 0.90
N SER A 414 -13.08 -19.87 0.03
CA SER A 414 -11.63 -20.04 0.15
C SER A 414 -10.93 -19.94 -1.20
N ALA A 415 -9.60 -19.90 -1.15
CA ALA A 415 -8.76 -19.83 -2.32
C ALA A 415 -7.47 -20.60 -2.10
N THR A 416 -6.84 -21.02 -3.19
CA THR A 416 -5.57 -21.76 -3.17
C THR A 416 -4.40 -20.88 -2.77
N ALA A 417 -3.17 -21.42 -2.79
CA ALA A 417 -1.97 -20.74 -2.30
C ALA A 417 -1.80 -19.32 -2.90
N GLN A 418 -1.33 -18.40 -2.06
CA GLN A 418 -1.33 -16.96 -2.36
C GLN A 418 -0.34 -16.57 -3.47
N ASP A 419 0.74 -17.32 -3.62
CA ASP A 419 1.73 -17.14 -4.68
C ASP A 419 1.21 -17.58 -6.06
N GLY A 420 0.05 -18.24 -6.10
CA GLY A 420 -0.60 -18.78 -7.29
C GLY A 420 0.14 -20.00 -7.84
N LEU A 421 -0.58 -20.96 -8.41
CA LEU A 421 0.06 -22.10 -9.08
C LEU A 421 0.55 -21.67 -10.47
N PRO A 422 1.79 -22.02 -10.88
CA PRO A 422 2.23 -21.84 -12.25
C PRO A 422 1.49 -22.78 -13.19
N LEU A 423 0.82 -22.22 -14.20
CA LEU A 423 0.27 -22.94 -15.35
C LEU A 423 1.12 -22.61 -16.59
N PRO A 424 1.78 -23.62 -17.19
CA PRO A 424 2.61 -23.43 -18.37
C PRO A 424 1.88 -22.76 -19.52
N SER A 425 2.53 -21.79 -20.14
CA SER A 425 2.08 -21.22 -21.41
C SER A 425 2.36 -22.20 -22.56
N GLY A 426 1.53 -22.21 -23.60
CA GLY A 426 1.77 -23.05 -24.78
C GLY A 426 0.54 -23.74 -25.41
N GLY A 427 -0.64 -23.58 -24.82
CA GLY A 427 -1.89 -24.10 -25.38
C GLY A 427 -3.09 -23.88 -24.48
N THR A 428 -4.26 -24.24 -24.96
CA THR A 428 -5.48 -24.24 -24.14
C THR A 428 -5.49 -25.46 -23.23
N VAL A 429 -5.78 -25.23 -21.96
CA VAL A 429 -5.94 -26.24 -20.91
C VAL A 429 -7.41 -26.26 -20.51
N THR A 430 -7.99 -27.46 -20.43
CA THR A 430 -9.34 -27.64 -19.86
C THR A 430 -9.19 -27.99 -18.39
N LEU A 431 -9.70 -27.11 -17.51
CA LEU A 431 -9.75 -27.32 -16.07
C LEU A 431 -11.07 -27.98 -15.70
N GLY A 432 -11.04 -29.19 -15.17
CA GLY A 432 -12.20 -29.87 -14.62
C GLY A 432 -12.40 -29.52 -13.15
N VAL A 433 -13.67 -29.42 -12.73
CA VAL A 433 -14.08 -29.21 -11.35
C VAL A 433 -14.87 -30.42 -10.87
N VAL A 434 -14.45 -31.02 -9.75
CA VAL A 434 -15.09 -32.21 -9.16
C VAL A 434 -15.32 -32.02 -7.67
N PRO A 435 -16.32 -32.68 -7.06
CA PRO A 435 -16.38 -32.79 -5.61
C PRO A 435 -15.10 -33.44 -5.08
N SER A 436 -14.53 -32.91 -4.01
CA SER A 436 -13.27 -33.41 -3.43
C SER A 436 -13.37 -34.85 -2.92
N ASP A 437 -14.57 -35.31 -2.57
CA ASP A 437 -14.86 -36.68 -2.14
C ASP A 437 -15.26 -37.63 -3.28
N ASP A 438 -15.32 -37.16 -4.54
CA ASP A 438 -15.71 -37.98 -5.69
C ASP A 438 -14.54 -38.89 -6.13
N ALA A 439 -14.60 -40.15 -5.71
CA ALA A 439 -13.61 -41.18 -6.08
C ALA A 439 -13.47 -41.39 -7.59
N ASN A 440 -14.49 -41.06 -8.40
CA ASN A 440 -14.46 -41.19 -9.85
C ASN A 440 -13.73 -40.02 -10.52
N ARG A 441 -13.61 -38.86 -9.85
CA ARG A 441 -13.01 -37.62 -10.37
C ARG A 441 -13.48 -37.25 -11.79
N ALA A 442 -14.74 -37.54 -12.11
CA ALA A 442 -15.38 -37.12 -13.35
C ALA A 442 -15.87 -35.68 -13.19
N PRO A 443 -15.42 -34.71 -14.01
CA PRO A 443 -15.78 -33.31 -13.89
C PRO A 443 -17.30 -33.12 -13.94
N ARG A 444 -17.82 -32.34 -12.99
CA ARG A 444 -19.22 -31.88 -12.99
C ARG A 444 -19.39 -30.68 -13.90
N THR A 445 -18.34 -29.87 -14.00
CA THR A 445 -18.19 -28.78 -14.97
C THR A 445 -16.71 -28.66 -15.35
N SER A 446 -16.43 -27.95 -16.45
CA SER A 446 -15.06 -27.67 -16.88
C SER A 446 -14.96 -26.37 -17.67
N PHE A 447 -13.79 -25.74 -17.59
CA PHE A 447 -13.52 -24.44 -18.23
C PHE A 447 -12.31 -24.52 -19.14
N SER A 448 -12.41 -23.89 -20.31
CA SER A 448 -11.26 -23.73 -21.21
C SER A 448 -10.48 -22.47 -20.88
N VAL A 449 -9.19 -22.62 -20.63
CA VAL A 449 -8.27 -21.53 -20.26
C VAL A 449 -7.06 -21.54 -21.19
N THR A 450 -6.61 -20.36 -21.62
CA THR A 450 -5.37 -20.24 -22.42
C THR A 450 -4.33 -19.44 -21.64
N PRO A 451 -3.43 -20.11 -20.88
CA PRO A 451 -2.41 -19.46 -20.07
C PRO A 451 -1.47 -18.58 -20.91
N GLN A 452 -1.21 -17.37 -20.40
CA GLN A 452 -0.25 -16.43 -20.98
C GLN A 452 0.93 -16.24 -20.01
N PRO A 453 2.17 -16.09 -20.50
CA PRO A 453 3.32 -15.84 -19.64
C PRO A 453 3.20 -14.49 -18.91
N ASP A 454 3.80 -14.39 -17.72
CA ASP A 454 3.79 -13.17 -16.87
C ASP A 454 2.37 -12.65 -16.56
N THR A 455 1.39 -13.54 -16.50
CA THR A 455 0.03 -13.19 -16.09
C THR A 455 -0.29 -13.68 -14.69
N ARG A 456 -1.13 -12.94 -13.97
CA ARG A 456 -1.49 -13.19 -12.56
C ARG A 456 -3.00 -13.10 -12.38
N VAL A 457 -3.63 -14.21 -12.03
CA VAL A 457 -5.09 -14.35 -12.12
C VAL A 457 -5.70 -14.96 -10.87
N PHE A 458 -6.76 -14.33 -10.37
CA PHE A 458 -7.75 -15.01 -9.54
C PHE A 458 -8.83 -15.62 -10.45
N ALA A 459 -8.95 -16.95 -10.43
CA ALA A 459 -9.97 -17.68 -11.17
C ALA A 459 -11.13 -18.00 -10.21
N VAL A 460 -12.15 -17.15 -10.22
CA VAL A 460 -13.27 -17.16 -9.28
C VAL A 460 -14.44 -17.95 -9.85
N ALA A 461 -14.65 -19.16 -9.34
CA ALA A 461 -15.77 -20.01 -9.73
C ALA A 461 -16.98 -19.74 -8.82
N THR A 462 -18.11 -19.36 -9.41
CA THR A 462 -19.36 -18.98 -8.74
C THR A 462 -20.55 -19.67 -9.37
N ASP A 463 -21.65 -19.83 -8.63
CA ASP A 463 -22.91 -20.32 -9.19
C ASP A 463 -23.45 -19.31 -10.22
N THR A 464 -24.07 -19.80 -11.29
CA THR A 464 -24.70 -18.94 -12.31
C THR A 464 -26.04 -18.41 -11.78
N PRO A 465 -26.38 -17.12 -12.00
CA PRO A 465 -27.67 -16.58 -11.63
C PRO A 465 -28.83 -17.38 -12.26
N GLY A 466 -29.80 -17.77 -11.45
CA GLY A 466 -30.95 -18.57 -11.89
C GLY A 466 -30.66 -20.05 -12.12
N ALA A 467 -29.46 -20.55 -11.80
CA ALA A 467 -29.15 -21.97 -11.84
C ALA A 467 -30.12 -22.80 -10.96
N ALA A 468 -30.43 -24.02 -11.41
CA ALA A 468 -31.23 -24.93 -10.61
C ALA A 468 -30.43 -25.41 -9.39
N PRO A 469 -31.06 -25.61 -8.21
CA PRO A 469 -30.33 -26.02 -7.01
C PRO A 469 -29.56 -27.34 -7.22
N GLY A 470 -28.26 -27.30 -6.95
CA GLY A 470 -27.33 -28.41 -7.10
C GLY A 470 -26.99 -28.79 -8.55
N SER A 471 -27.26 -27.93 -9.54
CA SER A 471 -26.99 -28.25 -10.96
C SER A 471 -25.51 -28.22 -11.34
N TRP A 472 -24.66 -27.53 -10.56
CA TRP A 472 -23.26 -27.23 -10.91
C TRP A 472 -23.11 -26.38 -12.19
N ASP A 473 -24.13 -25.58 -12.52
CA ASP A 473 -24.02 -24.54 -13.54
C ASP A 473 -23.15 -23.39 -12.99
N LEU A 474 -21.83 -23.54 -13.11
CA LEU A 474 -20.86 -22.60 -12.58
C LEU A 474 -20.35 -21.66 -13.66
N GLN A 475 -20.04 -20.43 -13.27
CA GLN A 475 -19.33 -19.46 -14.09
C GLN A 475 -17.93 -19.23 -13.53
N LEU A 476 -16.93 -19.17 -14.41
CA LEU A 476 -15.55 -18.83 -14.04
C LEU A 476 -15.23 -17.37 -14.40
N LEU A 477 -15.19 -16.51 -13.38
CA LEU A 477 -14.80 -15.12 -13.47
C LEU A 477 -13.27 -15.01 -13.38
N TRP A 478 -12.65 -14.43 -14.40
CA TRP A 478 -11.21 -14.36 -14.61
C TRP A 478 -10.70 -12.96 -14.28
N VAL A 479 -10.25 -12.76 -13.05
CA VAL A 479 -9.72 -11.46 -12.59
C VAL A 479 -8.22 -11.39 -12.86
N ASP A 480 -7.85 -10.67 -13.91
CA ASP A 480 -6.46 -10.41 -14.30
C ASP A 480 -5.90 -9.20 -13.54
N THR A 481 -4.85 -9.44 -12.76
CA THR A 481 -4.18 -8.47 -11.89
C THR A 481 -2.84 -7.98 -12.44
N THR A 482 -2.52 -8.41 -13.67
CA THR A 482 -1.22 -8.16 -14.31
C THR A 482 -0.98 -6.68 -14.52
N ARG A 483 -2.03 -5.95 -14.90
CA ARG A 483 -2.04 -4.50 -15.11
C ARG A 483 -3.06 -3.81 -14.21
N THR A 484 -2.89 -2.51 -14.00
CA THR A 484 -3.82 -1.66 -13.24
C THR A 484 -4.49 -0.69 -14.23
N PRO A 485 -5.83 -0.50 -14.18
CA PRO A 485 -6.78 -1.20 -13.31
C PRO A 485 -6.88 -2.70 -13.64
N TRP A 486 -7.27 -3.50 -12.65
CA TRP A 486 -7.56 -4.93 -12.85
C TRP A 486 -8.78 -5.10 -13.75
N THR A 487 -8.85 -6.23 -14.46
CA THR A 487 -9.95 -6.54 -15.38
C THR A 487 -10.57 -7.88 -15.03
N VAL A 488 -11.88 -8.01 -15.25
CA VAL A 488 -12.60 -9.29 -15.14
C VAL A 488 -13.17 -9.70 -16.49
N SER A 489 -13.12 -10.99 -16.82
CA SER A 489 -13.81 -11.58 -17.95
C SER A 489 -14.45 -12.91 -17.55
N THR A 490 -15.38 -13.43 -18.34
CA THR A 490 -15.95 -14.78 -18.12
C THR A 490 -15.25 -15.77 -19.02
N GLN A 491 -14.81 -16.90 -18.47
CA GLN A 491 -14.31 -18.02 -19.27
C GLN A 491 -15.45 -18.91 -19.75
N ALA A 492 -15.31 -19.44 -20.96
CA ALA A 492 -16.30 -20.33 -21.55
C ALA A 492 -16.24 -21.72 -20.90
N ASP A 493 -17.43 -22.30 -20.69
CA ASP A 493 -17.56 -23.72 -20.39
C ASP A 493 -16.97 -24.54 -21.55
N ALA A 494 -16.22 -25.57 -21.18
CA ALA A 494 -15.72 -26.55 -22.12
C ALA A 494 -16.76 -27.69 -22.27
N PRO A 495 -17.13 -28.06 -23.50
CA PRO A 495 -18.13 -29.09 -23.78
C PRO A 495 -17.64 -30.53 -23.56
#